data_AF-A0A2G4FVY0-F1
#
_entry.id   AF-A0A2G4FVY0-F1
#
_cell.length_a   1.000
_cell.length_b   1.000
_cell.length_c   1.000
_cell.angle_alpha   90.00
_cell.angle_beta   90.00
_cell.angle_gamma   90.00
#
_symmetry.space_group_name_H-M   'P 1'
#
loop_
_entity.id
_entity.type
_entity.pdbx_description
1 polymer ?
#
loop_
_entity_poly.entity_id
_entity_poly.type
_entity_poly.pdbx_seq_one_letter_code
_entity_poly.pdbx_strand_id
1 'polypeptide(L)'
;MTSIQLPTLQSPSTAAARTTCALNACPAGTRVTVVDIECSGDEACRLRSLGFCEGTSVNVIDARDAMLLEVRGTRIALGSALTAGITVRPANARA
;
A
#
# COMPACT_ATOMS: atom_id res chain seq x y z
N MET A 1 -10.99 -42.14 29.19
CA MET A 1 -11.72 -40.86 29.00
C MET A 1 -10.68 -39.85 28.57
N THR A 2 -10.47 -39.67 27.27
CA THR A 2 -9.35 -38.88 26.74
C THR A 2 -9.88 -37.92 25.69
N SER A 3 -9.55 -36.64 25.89
CA SER A 3 -10.16 -35.45 25.30
C SER A 3 -10.15 -35.39 23.77
N ILE A 4 -11.26 -34.91 23.21
CA ILE A 4 -11.36 -34.45 21.83
C ILE A 4 -10.79 -33.02 21.80
N GLN A 5 -9.70 -32.83 21.07
CA GLN A 5 -9.13 -31.52 20.79
C GLN A 5 -9.77 -30.97 19.50
N LEU A 6 -10.47 -29.84 19.59
CA LEU A 6 -10.97 -29.11 18.43
C LEU A 6 -9.80 -28.61 17.57
N PRO A 7 -9.82 -28.80 16.23
CA PRO A 7 -8.87 -28.15 15.35
C PRO A 7 -9.21 -26.66 15.27
N THR A 8 -8.32 -25.81 15.75
CA THR A 8 -8.32 -24.38 15.42
C THR A 8 -8.23 -24.23 13.91
N LEU A 9 -9.17 -23.48 13.31
CA LEU A 9 -9.12 -23.08 11.91
C LEU A 9 -7.80 -22.34 11.63
N GLN A 10 -6.78 -23.08 11.22
CA GLN A 10 -5.61 -22.51 10.56
C GLN A 10 -6.09 -22.09 9.17
N SER A 11 -6.44 -20.81 9.02
CA SER A 11 -6.64 -20.22 7.71
C SER A 11 -5.34 -20.41 6.91
N PRO A 12 -5.33 -21.19 5.82
CA PRO A 12 -4.20 -21.18 4.93
C PRO A 12 -4.26 -19.84 4.19
N SER A 13 -3.48 -18.86 4.64
CA SER A 13 -3.13 -17.71 3.80
C SER A 13 -2.16 -18.21 2.74
N THR A 14 -2.71 -18.91 1.75
CA THR A 14 -1.98 -19.53 0.65
C THR A 14 -1.53 -18.43 -0.31
N ALA A 15 -0.25 -18.10 -0.22
CA ALA A 15 0.65 -17.85 -1.34
C ALA A 15 -0.02 -17.47 -2.68
N ALA A 16 -0.39 -16.19 -2.79
CA ALA A 16 -0.05 -15.45 -3.99
C ALA A 16 0.95 -14.39 -3.52
N ALA A 17 2.20 -14.49 -3.95
CA ALA A 17 3.15 -13.38 -3.88
C ALA A 17 2.70 -12.25 -4.83
N ARG A 18 1.50 -11.70 -4.59
CA ARG A 18 1.16 -10.33 -4.91
C ARG A 18 1.98 -9.54 -3.90
N THR A 19 3.18 -9.13 -4.28
CA THR A 19 4.15 -8.42 -3.45
C THR A 19 3.57 -7.08 -3.01
N THR A 20 2.61 -7.08 -2.09
CA THR A 20 2.18 -5.86 -1.42
C THR A 20 3.30 -5.45 -0.48
N CYS A 21 3.80 -4.25 -0.68
CA CYS A 21 4.84 -3.65 0.13
C CYS A 21 4.28 -2.35 0.71
N ALA A 22 4.77 -1.96 1.88
CA ALA A 22 4.52 -0.61 2.37
C ALA A 22 5.11 0.39 1.37
N LEU A 23 4.46 1.55 1.23
CA LEU A 23 4.86 2.58 0.27
C LEU A 23 6.35 2.92 0.43
N ASN A 24 6.81 3.07 1.67
CA ASN A 24 8.19 3.37 2.06
C ASN A 24 9.25 2.35 1.60
N ALA A 25 8.85 1.11 1.30
CA ALA A 25 9.74 0.05 0.85
C ALA A 25 9.89 0.02 -0.69
N CYS A 26 9.07 0.79 -1.42
CA CYS A 26 9.13 0.87 -2.86
C CYS A 26 10.14 1.92 -3.34
N PRO A 27 11.05 1.58 -4.27
CA PRO A 27 11.99 2.54 -4.81
C PRO A 27 11.29 3.55 -5.74
N ALA A 28 11.84 4.76 -5.77
CA ALA A 28 11.48 5.80 -6.72
C ALA A 28 11.59 5.30 -8.18
N GLY A 29 10.68 5.75 -9.04
CA GLY A 29 10.52 5.30 -10.41
C GLY A 29 9.59 4.10 -10.60
N THR A 30 9.08 3.51 -9.52
CA THR A 30 8.16 2.35 -9.60
C THR A 30 6.71 2.82 -9.69
N ARG A 31 5.94 2.23 -10.61
CA ARG A 31 4.49 2.36 -10.61
C ARG A 31 3.90 1.40 -9.60
N VAL A 32 3.11 1.92 -8.68
CA VAL A 32 2.44 1.11 -7.65
C VAL A 32 0.95 1.36 -7.69
N THR A 33 0.16 0.41 -7.23
CA THR A 33 -1.29 0.53 -7.08
C THR A 33 -1.60 0.47 -5.61
N VAL A 34 -2.34 1.44 -5.10
CA VAL A 34 -2.77 1.46 -3.71
C VAL A 34 -3.72 0.28 -3.46
N VAL A 35 -3.42 -0.55 -2.46
CA VAL A 35 -4.26 -1.68 -2.09
C VAL A 35 -5.08 -1.35 -0.87
N ASP A 36 -4.43 -0.77 0.14
CA ASP A 36 -5.06 -0.44 1.41
C ASP A 36 -4.42 0.81 2.02
N ILE A 37 -5.21 1.58 2.77
CA ILE A 37 -4.79 2.82 3.42
C ILE A 37 -5.16 2.71 4.91
N GLU A 38 -4.23 2.19 5.72
CA GLU A 38 -4.31 2.21 7.18
C GLU A 38 -3.84 3.58 7.69
N CYS A 39 -4.63 4.62 7.42
CA CYS A 39 -4.42 5.97 7.96
C CYS A 39 -5.65 6.43 8.75
N SER A 40 -5.49 7.45 9.60
CA SER A 40 -6.60 8.02 10.36
C SER A 40 -7.65 8.61 9.40
N GLY A 41 -8.93 8.64 9.81
CA GLY A 41 -10.03 9.08 8.94
C GLY A 41 -9.83 10.46 8.30
N ASP A 42 -9.23 11.40 9.02
CA ASP A 42 -8.86 12.74 8.52
C ASP A 42 -7.80 12.69 7.42
N GLU A 43 -6.79 11.83 7.58
CA GLU A 43 -5.69 11.66 6.62
C GLU A 43 -6.19 10.96 5.35
N ALA A 44 -6.98 9.90 5.50
CA ALA A 44 -7.63 9.21 4.40
C ALA A 44 -8.61 10.13 3.64
N CYS A 45 -9.31 11.03 4.34
CA CYS A 45 -10.18 12.03 3.70
C CYS A 45 -9.36 12.98 2.80
N ARG A 46 -8.25 13.53 3.30
CA ARG A 46 -7.36 14.41 2.52
C ARG A 46 -6.78 13.69 1.31
N LEU A 47 -6.29 12.46 1.49
CA LEU A 47 -5.77 11.64 0.40
C LEU A 47 -6.81 11.44 -0.70
N ARG A 48 -8.05 11.10 -0.35
CA ARG A 48 -9.15 10.95 -1.31
C ARG A 48 -9.49 12.25 -2.02
N SER A 49 -9.48 13.40 -1.33
CA SER A 49 -9.66 14.71 -1.97
C SER A 49 -8.57 15.04 -2.99
N LEU A 50 -7.35 14.51 -2.80
CA LEU A 50 -6.25 14.64 -3.75
C LEU A 50 -6.28 13.57 -4.86
N GLY A 51 -7.25 12.65 -4.83
CA GLY A 51 -7.39 11.55 -5.78
C GLY A 51 -6.55 10.31 -5.43
N PHE A 52 -5.96 10.25 -4.24
CA PHE A 52 -5.25 9.07 -3.73
C PHE A 52 -6.24 8.17 -2.99
N CYS A 53 -6.77 7.18 -3.73
CA CYS A 53 -7.72 6.19 -3.22
C CYS A 53 -7.19 4.77 -3.45
N GLU A 54 -7.72 3.80 -2.72
CA GLU A 54 -7.53 2.38 -3.01
C GLU A 54 -7.85 2.05 -4.47
N GLY A 55 -7.06 1.17 -5.08
CA GLY A 55 -7.14 0.83 -6.51
C GLY A 55 -6.51 1.87 -7.45
N THR A 56 -6.05 3.02 -6.95
CA THR A 56 -5.43 4.04 -7.79
C THR A 56 -3.99 3.66 -8.12
N SER A 57 -3.65 3.75 -9.40
CA SER A 57 -2.28 3.64 -9.88
C SER A 57 -1.55 4.96 -9.68
N VAL A 58 -0.42 4.90 -8.97
CA VAL A 58 0.41 6.05 -8.61
C VAL A 58 1.84 5.77 -9.04
N ASN A 59 2.54 6.82 -9.46
CA ASN A 59 3.94 6.72 -9.84
C ASN A 59 4.79 7.28 -8.71
N VAL A 60 5.71 6.47 -8.16
CA VAL A 60 6.65 6.97 -7.16
C VAL A 60 7.72 7.78 -7.91
N ILE A 61 7.84 9.07 -7.63
CA ILE A 61 8.81 9.96 -8.26
C ILE A 61 10.09 10.03 -7.42
N ASP A 62 9.94 10.17 -6.10
CA ASP A 62 11.05 10.22 -5.16
C ASP A 62 10.64 9.62 -3.81
N ALA A 63 11.60 9.14 -3.03
CA ALA A 63 11.37 8.47 -1.75
C ALA A 63 12.41 8.84 -0.67
N ARG A 64 13.09 9.99 -0.80
CA ARG A 64 14.23 10.34 0.06
C ARG A 64 13.83 10.82 1.46
N ASP A 65 12.99 11.85 1.54
CA ASP A 65 12.65 12.53 2.82
C ASP A 65 11.14 12.65 3.01
N ALA A 66 10.47 13.20 1.99
CA ALA A 66 9.04 13.03 1.75
C ALA A 66 8.87 12.23 0.46
N MET A 67 8.01 11.23 0.49
CA MET A 67 7.76 10.40 -0.67
C MET A 67 6.93 11.21 -1.66
N LEU A 68 7.49 11.50 -2.84
CA LEU A 68 6.82 12.24 -3.90
C LEU A 68 6.13 11.26 -4.83
N LEU A 69 4.82 11.36 -4.95
CA LEU A 69 3.99 10.50 -5.77
C LEU A 69 3.23 11.33 -6.80
N GLU A 70 3.12 10.79 -8.01
CA GLU A 70 2.28 11.36 -9.05
C GLU A 70 1.03 10.50 -9.23
N VAL A 71 -0.14 11.14 -9.07
CA VAL A 71 -1.46 10.52 -9.16
C VAL A 71 -2.22 11.24 -10.26
N ARG A 72 -2.46 10.56 -11.40
CA ARG A 72 -3.17 11.13 -12.55
C ARG A 72 -2.65 12.51 -13.00
N GLY A 73 -1.35 12.77 -12.85
CA GLY A 73 -0.71 14.04 -13.21
C GLY A 73 -0.61 15.07 -12.07
N THR A 74 -1.19 14.79 -10.90
CA THR A 74 -1.02 15.60 -9.69
C THR A 74 0.11 15.06 -8.86
N ARG A 75 1.08 15.91 -8.49
CA ARG A 75 2.20 15.54 -7.62
C ARG A 75 1.88 15.83 -6.17
N ILE A 76 2.02 14.82 -5.32
CA ILE A 76 1.69 14.87 -3.91
C ILE A 76 2.92 14.40 -3.14
N ALA A 77 3.33 15.17 -2.14
CA ALA A 77 4.36 14.76 -1.18
C ALA A 77 3.68 14.15 0.05
N LEU A 78 4.05 12.93 0.39
CA LEU A 78 3.60 12.22 1.58
C LEU A 78 4.75 12.12 2.58
N GLY A 79 4.48 12.51 3.82
CA GLY A 79 5.44 12.32 4.91
C GLY A 79 5.54 10.85 5.32
N SER A 80 6.68 10.48 5.91
CA SER A 80 7.00 9.09 6.27
C SER A 80 5.95 8.40 7.13
N ALA A 81 5.27 9.15 8.01
CA ALA A 81 4.19 8.64 8.86
C ALA A 81 3.01 8.08 8.05
N LEU A 82 2.58 8.78 6.99
CA LEU A 82 1.52 8.32 6.09
C LEU A 82 1.99 7.11 5.28
N THR A 83 3.22 7.18 4.75
CA THR A 83 3.75 6.10 3.90
C THR A 83 3.95 4.76 4.62
N ALA A 84 4.05 4.78 5.94
CA ALA A 84 4.15 3.58 6.77
C ALA A 84 2.82 2.83 6.91
N GLY A 85 1.68 3.55 6.88
CA GLY A 85 0.34 2.98 6.94
C GLY A 85 -0.29 2.67 5.57
N ILE A 86 0.40 2.98 4.48
CA ILE A 86 -0.13 2.75 3.13
C ILE A 86 0.46 1.47 2.56
N THR A 87 -0.43 0.53 2.23
CA THR A 87 -0.07 -0.72 1.56
C THR A 87 -0.29 -0.58 0.07
N VAL A 88 0.78 -0.82 -0.70
CA VAL A 88 0.73 -0.76 -2.16
C VAL A 88 1.19 -2.05 -2.79
N ARG A 89 0.72 -2.28 -4.02
CA ARG A 89 1.21 -3.35 -4.87
C ARG A 89 1.97 -2.72 -6.02
N PRO A 90 3.29 -2.93 -6.15
CA PRO A 90 4.01 -2.54 -7.35
C PRO A 90 3.37 -3.23 -8.54
N ALA A 91 3.02 -2.43 -9.54
CA ALA A 91 2.62 -2.96 -10.83
C ALA A 91 3.89 -3.58 -11.40
N ASN A 92 4.00 -4.91 -11.30
CA ASN A 92 5.11 -5.65 -11.89
C ASN A 92 5.25 -5.16 -13.33
N ALA A 93 6.32 -4.43 -13.60
CA ALA A 93 6.68 -3.97 -14.93
C ALA A 93 7.12 -5.20 -15.69
N ARG A 94 6.13 -6.00 -16.12
CA ARG A 94 6.35 -7.03 -17.12
C ARG A 94 6.59 -6.27 -18.43
N ALA A 95 7.87 -6.11 -18.73
CA ALA A 95 8.39 -5.69 -20.03
C ALA A 95 7.87 -6.60 -21.15
#